data_AF-A0A6G3QUL1-F1
#
_entry.id   AF-A0A6G3QUL1-F1
#
_cell.length_a   1.000
_cell.length_b   1.000
_cell.length_c   1.000
_cell.angle_alpha   90.00
_cell.angle_beta   90.00
_cell.angle_gamma   90.00
#
_symmetry.space_group_name_H-M   'P 1'
#
loop_
_entity.id
_entity.type
_entity.pdbx_description
1 polymer ?
#
loop_
_entity_poly.entity_id
_entity_poly.type
_entity_poly.pdbx_seq_one_letter_code
_entity_poly.pdbx_strand_id
1 'polypeptide(L)'
;MDPSQESARGLVRLEGHLLWAAEMEDARRRAGAFAEQLPWLTTAQREDVERVYTAERVAASRAYLLRIRDRVAELRQEYEDRYRRLRTRCVAAAVVVAAGGVGTAAVALLTRH
;
A
#
# COMPACT_ATOMS: atom_id res chain seq x y z
N MET A 1 8.81 -23.01 8.95
CA MET A 1 7.98 -21.98 8.29
C MET A 1 6.53 -22.31 8.60
N ASP A 2 5.74 -21.33 9.01
CA ASP A 2 4.33 -21.53 9.36
C ASP A 2 3.49 -21.70 8.05
N PRO A 3 2.83 -22.86 7.85
CA PRO A 3 2.06 -23.14 6.64
C PRO A 3 0.97 -22.10 6.33
N SER A 4 0.44 -21.44 7.38
CA SER A 4 -0.58 -20.40 7.23
C SER A 4 -0.01 -19.12 6.61
N GLN A 5 1.21 -18.73 6.99
CA GLN A 5 1.89 -17.56 6.43
C GLN A 5 2.31 -17.78 4.97
N GLU A 6 2.69 -19.02 4.61
CA GLU A 6 3.01 -19.37 3.24
C GLU A 6 1.76 -19.29 2.34
N SER A 7 0.64 -19.83 2.81
CA SER A 7 -0.66 -19.73 2.13
C SER A 7 -1.09 -18.28 1.94
N ALA A 8 -0.98 -17.44 2.98
CA ALA A 8 -1.31 -16.02 2.90
C ALA A 8 -0.46 -15.28 1.86
N ARG A 9 0.86 -15.54 1.81
CA ARG A 9 1.75 -14.97 0.78
C ARG A 9 1.39 -15.46 -0.62
N GLY A 10 0.97 -16.72 -0.75
CA GLY A 10 0.48 -17.28 -2.01
C GLY A 10 -0.74 -16.53 -2.52
N LEU A 11 -1.73 -16.30 -1.66
CA LEU A 11 -2.96 -15.59 -2.00
C LEU A 11 -2.69 -14.16 -2.47
N VAL A 12 -1.84 -13.40 -1.77
CA VAL A 12 -1.48 -12.03 -2.16
C VAL A 12 -0.82 -11.99 -3.55
N ARG A 13 0.05 -12.96 -3.87
CA ARG A 13 0.65 -13.04 -5.21
C ARG A 13 -0.37 -13.38 -6.28
N LEU A 14 -1.27 -14.31 -5.98
CA LEU A 14 -2.34 -14.71 -6.91
C LEU A 14 -3.28 -13.54 -7.18
N GLU A 15 -3.71 -12.83 -6.14
CA GLU A 15 -4.53 -11.63 -6.26
C GLU A 15 -3.85 -10.58 -7.14
N GLY A 16 -2.55 -10.31 -6.92
CA GLY A 16 -1.79 -9.39 -7.76
C GLY A 16 -1.72 -9.83 -9.23
N HIS A 17 -1.58 -11.13 -9.48
CA HIS A 17 -1.59 -11.68 -10.84
C HIS A 17 -2.98 -11.54 -11.50
N LEU A 18 -4.06 -11.84 -10.77
CA LEU A 18 -5.42 -11.74 -11.27
C LEU A 18 -5.81 -10.29 -11.57
N LEU A 19 -5.45 -9.35 -10.69
CA LEU A 19 -5.64 -7.92 -10.92
C LEU A 19 -4.89 -7.47 -12.17
N TRP A 20 -3.63 -7.89 -12.34
CA TRP A 20 -2.86 -7.55 -13.53
C TRP A 20 -3.45 -8.14 -14.82
N ALA A 21 -3.93 -9.40 -14.77
CA ALA A 21 -4.59 -10.04 -15.89
C ALA A 21 -5.88 -9.30 -16.29
N ALA A 22 -6.67 -8.86 -15.29
CA ALA A 22 -7.87 -8.06 -15.53
C ALA A 22 -7.56 -6.70 -16.16
N GLU A 23 -6.51 -6.01 -15.71
CA GLU A 23 -6.05 -4.74 -16.31
C GLU A 23 -5.60 -4.93 -17.77
N MET A 24 -4.88 -6.01 -18.07
CA MET A 24 -4.47 -6.34 -19.44
C MET A 24 -5.68 -6.57 -20.35
N GLU A 25 -6.69 -7.27 -19.86
CA GLU A 25 -7.90 -7.55 -20.63
C GLU A 25 -8.74 -6.28 -20.86
N ASP A 26 -8.89 -5.45 -19.83
CA ASP A 26 -9.58 -4.17 -19.97
C ASP A 26 -8.87 -3.23 -20.97
N ALA A 27 -7.53 -3.22 -20.95
CA ALA A 27 -6.74 -2.44 -21.89
C ALA A 27 -6.97 -2.88 -23.34
N ARG A 28 -6.98 -4.20 -23.62
CA ARG A 28 -7.27 -4.74 -24.95
C ARG A 28 -8.68 -4.43 -25.41
N ARG A 29 -9.66 -4.63 -24.53
CA ARG A 29 -11.07 -4.34 -24.82
C ARG A 29 -11.28 -2.86 -25.19
N ARG A 30 -10.65 -1.94 -24.44
CA ARG A 30 -10.68 -0.51 -24.76
C ARG A 30 -9.97 -0.17 -26.06
N ALA A 31 -8.87 -0.86 -26.35
CA ALA A 31 -8.15 -0.69 -27.60
C ALA A 31 -9.04 -1.05 -28.80
N GLY A 32 -9.72 -2.20 -28.74
CA GLY A 32 -10.68 -2.62 -29.77
C GLY A 32 -11.83 -1.63 -29.94
N ALA A 33 -12.48 -1.25 -28.84
CA ALA A 33 -13.55 -0.25 -28.84
C ALA A 33 -13.10 1.13 -29.36
N PHE A 34 -11.83 1.49 -29.15
CA PHE A 34 -11.25 2.71 -29.71
C PHE A 34 -11.04 2.57 -31.22
N ALA A 35 -10.47 1.46 -31.69
CA ALA A 35 -10.24 1.23 -33.11
C ALA A 35 -11.56 1.09 -33.89
N GLU A 36 -12.63 0.57 -33.28
CA GLU A 36 -13.99 0.54 -33.87
C GLU A 36 -14.51 1.93 -34.25
N GLN A 37 -14.07 2.99 -33.56
CA GLN A 37 -14.43 4.37 -33.88
C GLN A 37 -13.67 4.92 -35.11
N LEU A 38 -12.75 4.15 -35.67
CA LEU A 38 -11.92 4.51 -36.82
C LEU A 38 -12.22 3.57 -38.02
N PRO A 39 -13.42 3.67 -38.63
CA PRO A 39 -13.88 2.71 -39.65
C PRO A 39 -13.08 2.77 -40.95
N TRP A 40 -12.31 3.84 -41.18
CA TRP A 40 -11.45 3.99 -42.36
C TRP A 40 -10.13 3.21 -42.28
N LEU A 41 -9.82 2.59 -41.12
CA LEU A 41 -8.60 1.81 -40.96
C LEU A 41 -8.75 0.43 -41.61
N THR A 42 -7.69 0.02 -42.32
CA THR A 42 -7.51 -1.38 -42.72
C THR A 42 -7.31 -2.27 -41.49
N THR A 43 -7.50 -3.58 -41.66
CA THR A 43 -7.27 -4.57 -40.58
C THR A 43 -5.86 -4.46 -39.98
N ALA A 44 -4.82 -4.34 -40.82
CA ALA A 44 -3.44 -4.21 -40.34
C ALA A 44 -3.23 -2.91 -39.53
N GLN A 45 -3.79 -1.79 -39.99
CA GLN A 45 -3.71 -0.53 -39.25
C GLN A 45 -4.48 -0.57 -37.92
N ARG A 46 -5.62 -1.27 -37.90
CA ARG A 46 -6.41 -1.51 -36.68
C ARG A 46 -5.61 -2.32 -35.66
N GLU A 47 -5.01 -3.43 -36.07
CA GLU A 47 -4.16 -4.27 -35.21
C GLU A 47 -2.96 -3.49 -34.65
N ASP A 48 -2.33 -2.63 -35.47
CA ASP A 48 -1.24 -1.77 -35.04
C ASP A 48 -1.69 -0.74 -33.99
N VAL A 49 -2.82 -0.07 -34.21
CA VAL A 49 -3.41 0.88 -33.25
C VAL A 49 -3.77 0.18 -31.95
N GLU A 50 -4.41 -0.98 -32.01
CA GLU A 50 -4.80 -1.75 -30.83
C GLU A 50 -3.59 -2.18 -30.00
N ARG A 51 -2.51 -2.62 -30.66
CA ARG A 51 -1.26 -3.01 -30.01
C ARG A 51 -0.60 -1.83 -29.31
N VAL A 52 -0.44 -0.70 -30.00
CA VAL A 52 0.19 0.51 -29.43
C VAL A 52 -0.65 1.08 -28.29
N TYR A 53 -1.96 1.19 -28.49
CA TYR A 53 -2.87 1.69 -27.46
C TYR A 53 -2.83 0.82 -26.20
N THR A 54 -2.86 -0.50 -26.36
CA THR A 54 -2.76 -1.45 -25.23
C THR A 54 -1.44 -1.25 -24.49
N ALA A 55 -0.31 -1.17 -25.20
CA ALA A 55 1.00 -0.99 -24.59
C ALA A 55 1.08 0.32 -23.79
N GLU A 56 0.64 1.43 -24.37
CA GLU A 56 0.55 2.74 -23.70
C GLU A 56 -0.36 2.67 -22.47
N ARG A 57 -1.51 2.00 -22.58
CA ARG A 57 -2.44 1.89 -21.47
C ARG A 57 -1.86 1.14 -20.29
N VAL A 58 -1.24 0.00 -20.57
CA VAL A 58 -0.61 -0.86 -19.58
C VAL A 58 0.58 -0.15 -18.91
N ALA A 59 1.40 0.57 -19.68
CA ALA A 59 2.52 1.34 -19.15
C ALA A 59 2.06 2.43 -18.18
N ALA A 60 1.01 3.17 -18.54
CA ALA A 60 0.46 4.21 -17.69
C ALA A 60 -0.22 3.65 -16.43
N SER A 61 -0.98 2.55 -16.52
CA SER A 61 -1.56 1.88 -15.35
C SER A 61 -0.46 1.41 -14.38
N ARG A 62 0.62 0.81 -14.90
CA ARG A 62 1.78 0.43 -14.10
C ARG A 62 2.44 1.62 -13.41
N ALA A 63 2.63 2.73 -14.13
CA ALA A 63 3.22 3.94 -13.55
C ALA A 63 2.36 4.51 -12.42
N TYR A 64 1.04 4.49 -12.57
CA TYR A 64 0.11 4.94 -11.55
C TYR A 64 0.15 4.05 -10.29
N LEU A 65 0.16 2.73 -10.45
CA LEU A 65 0.28 1.78 -9.34
C LEU A 65 1.60 1.96 -8.57
N LEU A 66 2.72 2.17 -9.27
CA LEU A 66 4.01 2.45 -8.63
C LEU A 66 3.96 3.75 -7.83
N ARG A 67 3.36 4.80 -8.37
CA ARG A 67 3.19 6.08 -7.66
C ARG A 67 2.34 5.92 -6.40
N ILE A 68 1.23 5.17 -6.47
CA ILE A 68 0.39 4.89 -5.30
C ILE A 68 1.18 4.11 -4.26
N ARG A 69 1.89 3.05 -4.67
CA ARG A 69 2.74 2.25 -3.76
C ARG A 69 3.71 3.15 -3.01
N ASP A 70 4.42 4.01 -3.73
CA ASP A 70 5.43 4.89 -3.15
C ASP A 70 4.77 5.90 -2.19
N ARG A 71 3.63 6.48 -2.56
CA ARG A 71 2.90 7.39 -1.68
C ARG A 71 2.36 6.73 -0.42
N VAL A 72 1.86 5.50 -0.52
CA VAL A 72 1.41 4.72 0.64
C VAL A 72 2.57 4.42 1.57
N ALA A 73 3.75 4.09 1.02
CA ALA A 73 4.95 3.86 1.80
C ALA A 73 5.39 5.12 2.55
N GLU A 74 5.42 6.28 1.87
CA GLU A 74 5.71 7.58 2.49
C GLU A 74 4.73 7.90 3.62
N LEU A 75 3.43 7.82 3.35
CA LEU A 75 2.38 8.06 4.35
C LEU A 75 2.56 7.15 5.56
N ARG A 76 2.81 5.86 5.34
CA ARG A 76 3.05 4.92 6.43
C ARG A 76 4.25 5.32 7.28
N GLN A 77 5.36 5.75 6.67
CA GLN A 77 6.52 6.24 7.41
C GLN A 77 6.17 7.50 8.24
N GLU A 78 5.49 8.48 7.65
CA GLU A 78 5.06 9.69 8.36
C GLU A 78 4.18 9.38 9.59
N TYR A 79 3.23 8.44 9.44
CA TYR A 79 2.34 8.03 10.53
C TYR A 79 3.07 7.21 11.60
N GLU A 80 3.93 6.27 11.20
CA GLU A 80 4.73 5.48 12.15
C GLU A 80 5.63 6.39 13.00
N ASP A 81 6.24 7.40 12.40
CA ASP A 81 7.08 8.36 13.13
C ASP A 81 6.28 9.23 14.11
N ARG A 82 5.09 9.71 13.70
CA ARG A 82 4.18 10.42 14.61
C ARG A 82 3.74 9.53 15.76
N TYR A 83 3.37 8.27 15.47
CA TYR A 83 2.96 7.31 16.48
C TYR A 83 4.09 6.98 17.45
N ARG A 84 5.31 6.73 16.96
CA ARG A 84 6.48 6.46 17.80
C ARG A 84 6.74 7.63 18.75
N ARG A 85 6.72 8.87 18.26
CA ARG A 85 6.89 10.07 19.11
C ARG A 85 5.84 10.16 20.21
N LEU A 86 4.56 9.93 19.87
CA LEU A 86 3.48 9.97 20.85
C LEU A 86 3.62 8.85 21.87
N ARG A 87 3.89 7.62 21.41
CA ARG A 87 4.11 6.45 22.25
C ARG A 87 5.26 6.69 23.23
N THR A 88 6.39 7.23 22.78
CA THR A 88 7.52 7.54 23.66
C THR A 88 7.14 8.55 24.74
N ARG A 89 6.38 9.60 24.40
CA ARG A 89 5.89 10.59 25.39
C ARG A 89 4.94 9.96 26.41
N CYS A 90 3.99 9.15 25.96
CA CYS A 90 3.05 8.46 26.84
C CYS A 90 3.77 7.48 27.78
N VAL A 91 4.72 6.70 27.26
CA VAL A 91 5.53 5.79 28.07
C VAL A 91 6.39 6.56 29.07
N ALA A 92 7.05 7.64 28.65
CA ALA A 92 7.82 8.48 29.55
C ALA A 92 6.96 9.10 30.67
N ALA A 93 5.78 9.63 30.34
CA ALA A 93 4.84 10.17 31.32
C ALA A 93 4.36 9.10 32.31
N ALA A 94 4.03 7.90 31.82
CA ALA A 94 3.63 6.78 32.67
C ALA A 94 4.76 6.35 33.62
N VAL A 95 6.00 6.30 33.14
CA VAL A 95 7.19 6.00 33.96
C VAL A 95 7.40 7.07 35.02
N VAL A 96 7.28 8.36 34.67
CA VAL A 96 7.42 9.47 35.63
C VAL A 96 6.35 9.40 36.72
N VAL A 97 5.08 9.14 36.35
CA VAL A 97 3.98 8.99 37.32
C VAL A 97 4.20 7.79 38.24
N ALA A 98 4.61 6.64 37.68
CA ALA A 98 4.91 5.45 38.47
C ALA A 98 6.07 5.68 39.45
N ALA A 99 7.18 6.27 38.99
CA ALA A 99 8.32 6.60 39.83
C ALA A 99 7.96 7.62 40.92
N GLY A 100 7.18 8.65 40.58
CA GLY A 100 6.68 9.64 41.53
C GLY A 100 5.78 9.02 42.61
N GLY A 101 4.87 8.13 42.23
CA GLY A 101 3.99 7.40 43.16
C GLY A 101 4.75 6.47 44.11
N VAL A 102 5.79 5.79 43.62
CA VAL A 102 6.67 4.97 44.47
C VAL A 102 7.47 5.85 45.44
N GLY A 103 8.00 6.98 44.96
CA GLY A 103 8.76 7.91 45.80
C GLY A 103 7.93 8.52 46.93
N THR A 104 6.70 8.97 46.64
CA THR A 104 5.81 9.53 47.68
C THR A 104 5.36 8.47 48.68
N ALA A 105 5.08 7.24 48.23
CA ALA A 105 4.76 6.13 49.12
C ALA A 105 5.93 5.74 50.04
N ALA A 106 7.15 5.71 49.52
CA ALA A 106 8.36 5.42 50.29
C ALA A 106 8.66 6.51 51.34
N VAL A 107 8.53 7.79 50.96
CA VAL A 107 8.69 8.91 51.91
C VAL A 107 7.60 8.87 52.98
N ALA A 108 6.34 8.63 52.60
CA ALA A 108 5.24 8.50 53.55
C ALA A 108 5.48 7.36 54.56
N LEU A 109 6.00 6.22 54.12
CA LEU A 109 6.37 5.10 55.00
C LEU A 109 7.54 5.45 55.93
N LEU A 110 8.56 6.15 55.44
CA LEU A 110 9.71 6.59 56.23
C LEU A 110 9.33 7.65 57.28
N THR A 111 8.40 8.56 56.97
CA THR A 111 7.90 9.57 57.92
C THR A 111 6.91 9.02 58.95
N ARG A 112 6.45 7.77 58.77
CA ARG A 112 5.45 7.13 59.64
C ARG A 112 6.08 6.15 60.64
N HIS A 113 7.38 5.91 60.53
CA HIS A 113 8.22 5.23 61.53
C HIS A 113 8.89 6.25 62.46
#